data_AF-R6TB37-F1
#
_entry.id   AF-R6TB37-F1
#
_cell.length_a   1.000
_cell.length_b   1.000
_cell.length_c   1.000
_cell.angle_alpha   90.00
_cell.angle_beta   90.00
_cell.angle_gamma   90.00
#
_symmetry.space_group_name_H-M   'P 1'
#
loop_
_entity.id
_entity.type
_entity.pdbx_description
1 polymer ?
#
loop_
_entity_poly.entity_id
_entity_poly.type
_entity_poly.pdbx_seq_one_letter_code
_entity_poly.pdbx_strand_id
1 'polypeptide(L)'
;MTLWSTADIQVGGLLFSGLLISSLGATMDVAMSIASSMAEVQAQTPDISRRALFQAGMRVGRDMMGTDSNTLILAFAGGSVSMLVLDYAYDLPWLQIINSNNIGIAVMQGLAGSFGVVLSVPVTVALATLLYVRPGRETPAPLEQEQA
;
A
#
# COMPACT_ATOMS: atom_id res chain seq x y z
N MET A 1 -35.10 -15.60 7.29
CA MET A 1 -34.91 -14.49 6.34
C MET A 1 -33.42 -14.34 6.10
N THR A 2 -32.92 -14.93 5.03
CA THR A 2 -31.52 -14.81 4.61
C THR A 2 -31.28 -13.36 4.17
N LEU A 3 -30.48 -12.62 4.92
CA LEU A 3 -30.07 -11.20 4.70
C LEU A 3 -29.39 -10.91 3.33
N TRP A 4 -29.41 -11.88 2.42
CA TRP A 4 -28.84 -11.80 1.08
C TRP A 4 -29.63 -10.90 0.13
N SER A 5 -30.91 -10.67 0.39
CA SER A 5 -31.76 -9.77 -0.39
C SER A 5 -32.86 -9.19 0.51
N THR A 6 -32.59 -8.07 1.17
CA THR A 6 -33.62 -7.34 1.93
C THR A 6 -34.18 -6.16 1.13
N ALA A 7 -33.58 -5.77 0.00
CA ALA A 7 -34.04 -4.67 -0.85
C ALA A 7 -33.32 -4.62 -2.22
N ASP A 8 -33.10 -5.75 -2.90
CA ASP A 8 -32.28 -5.86 -4.13
C ASP A 8 -30.77 -5.51 -3.97
N ILE A 9 -30.34 -5.08 -2.78
CA ILE A 9 -28.95 -4.77 -2.46
C ILE A 9 -28.21 -6.03 -1.99
N GLN A 10 -27.21 -6.44 -2.77
CA GLN A 10 -26.30 -7.53 -2.40
C GLN A 10 -25.33 -7.08 -1.29
N VAL A 11 -25.67 -7.33 -0.04
CA VAL A 11 -24.86 -6.95 1.14
C VAL A 11 -23.42 -7.48 1.04
N GLY A 12 -23.23 -8.69 0.53
CA GLY A 12 -21.90 -9.26 0.29
C GLY A 12 -21.09 -8.48 -0.75
N GLY A 13 -21.74 -8.00 -1.81
CA GLY A 13 -21.10 -7.15 -2.82
C GLY A 13 -20.71 -5.78 -2.28
N LEU A 14 -21.52 -5.24 -1.35
CA LEU A 14 -21.27 -3.96 -0.69
C LEU A 14 -20.11 -4.05 0.31
N LEU A 15 -20.02 -5.17 1.05
CA LEU A 15 -18.86 -5.47 1.89
C LEU A 15 -17.59 -5.60 1.04
N PHE A 16 -17.66 -6.38 -0.04
CA PHE A 16 -16.52 -6.59 -0.93
C PHE A 16 -16.04 -5.28 -1.58
N SER A 17 -16.95 -4.44 -2.07
CA SER A 17 -16.58 -3.13 -2.64
C SER A 17 -15.97 -2.20 -1.58
N GLY A 18 -16.48 -2.21 -0.35
CA GLY A 18 -15.88 -1.47 0.77
C GLY A 18 -14.43 -1.91 1.06
N LEU A 19 -14.17 -3.22 1.08
CA LEU A 19 -12.82 -3.77 1.24
C LEU A 19 -11.89 -3.36 0.09
N LEU A 20 -12.39 -3.37 -1.16
CA LEU A 20 -11.63 -2.90 -2.33
C LEU A 20 -11.31 -1.40 -2.26
N ILE A 21 -12.27 -0.56 -1.89
CA ILE A 21 -12.05 0.89 -1.78
C ILE A 21 -11.04 1.18 -0.66
N SER A 22 -11.17 0.51 0.49
CA SER A 22 -10.23 0.67 1.60
C SER A 22 -8.80 0.26 1.22
N SER A 23 -8.62 -0.86 0.53
CA SER A 23 -7.30 -1.32 0.07
C SER A 23 -6.72 -0.46 -1.05
N LEU A 24 -7.57 0.08 -1.94
CA LEU A 24 -7.17 1.03 -2.97
C LEU A 24 -6.59 2.32 -2.37
N GLY A 25 -7.20 2.85 -1.30
CA GLY A 25 -6.70 4.04 -0.61
C GLY A 25 -5.27 3.86 -0.09
N ALA A 26 -5.02 2.77 0.62
CA ALA A 26 -3.68 2.44 1.12
C ALA A 26 -2.65 2.24 0.00
N THR A 27 -3.08 1.61 -1.11
CA THR A 27 -2.23 1.39 -2.28
C THR A 27 -1.87 2.71 -2.99
N MET A 28 -2.84 3.62 -3.12
CA MET A 28 -2.66 4.92 -3.76
C MET A 28 -1.68 5.80 -3.00
N ASP A 29 -1.78 5.82 -1.68
CA ASP A 29 -0.89 6.59 -0.81
C ASP A 29 0.58 6.19 -1.06
N VAL A 30 0.88 4.90 -0.91
CA VAL A 30 2.21 4.33 -1.16
C VAL A 30 2.71 4.62 -2.58
N ALA A 31 1.86 4.44 -3.59
CA ALA A 31 2.23 4.62 -4.98
C ALA A 31 2.57 6.09 -5.29
N MET A 32 1.76 7.03 -4.81
CA MET A 32 2.00 8.47 -4.99
C MET A 32 3.30 8.90 -4.31
N SER A 33 3.50 8.43 -3.08
CA SER A 33 4.62 8.77 -2.24
C SER A 33 5.95 8.28 -2.86
N ILE A 34 6.00 7.03 -3.34
CA ILE A 34 7.15 6.49 -4.09
C ILE A 34 7.36 7.21 -5.41
N ALA A 35 6.30 7.44 -6.19
CA ALA A 35 6.40 8.06 -7.51
C ALA A 35 6.92 9.50 -7.41
N SER A 36 6.52 10.25 -6.38
CA SER A 36 7.00 11.59 -6.09
C SER A 36 8.49 11.57 -5.72
N SER A 37 8.90 10.71 -4.79
CA SER A 37 10.32 10.57 -4.42
C SER A 37 11.20 10.18 -5.61
N MET A 38 10.73 9.25 -6.45
CA MET A 38 11.46 8.86 -7.66
C MET A 38 11.52 9.98 -8.70
N ALA A 39 10.46 10.76 -8.85
CA ALA A 39 10.45 11.93 -9.73
C ALA A 39 11.47 12.98 -9.28
N GLU A 40 11.56 13.22 -7.98
CA GLU A 40 12.52 14.17 -7.41
C GLU A 40 13.97 13.70 -7.57
N VAL A 41 14.25 12.40 -7.34
CA VAL A 41 15.57 11.81 -7.61
C VAL A 41 15.95 11.95 -9.09
N GLN A 42 15.02 11.70 -10.00
CA GLN A 42 15.24 11.86 -11.45
C GLN A 42 15.45 13.33 -11.85
N ALA A 43 14.72 14.26 -11.22
CA ALA A 43 14.86 15.69 -11.48
C ALA A 43 16.21 16.25 -11.02
N GLN A 44 16.74 15.76 -9.89
CA GLN A 44 18.06 16.15 -9.38
C GLN A 44 19.21 15.48 -10.13
N THR A 45 19.05 14.23 -10.56
CA THR A 45 20.08 13.48 -11.31
C THR A 45 19.51 12.92 -12.61
N PRO A 46 19.47 13.71 -13.70
CA PRO A 46 18.89 13.28 -14.97
C PRO A 46 19.57 12.07 -15.61
N ASP A 47 20.88 11.92 -15.39
CA ASP A 47 21.71 10.81 -15.92
C ASP A 47 21.69 9.55 -15.04
N ILE A 48 20.75 9.44 -14.09
CA ILE A 48 20.66 8.26 -13.22
C ILE A 48 20.36 6.99 -14.04
N SER A 49 21.14 5.94 -13.81
CA SER A 49 20.91 4.65 -14.48
C SER A 49 19.61 3.98 -14.00
N ARG A 50 18.95 3.21 -14.87
CA ARG A 50 17.74 2.43 -14.52
C ARG A 50 17.91 1.58 -13.26
N ARG A 51 19.08 0.95 -13.11
CA ARG A 51 19.37 0.09 -11.94
C ARG A 51 19.51 0.92 -10.67
N ALA A 52 20.15 2.10 -10.74
CA ALA A 52 20.30 2.98 -9.59
C ALA A 52 18.95 3.58 -9.16
N LEU A 53 18.12 4.03 -10.11
CA LEU A 53 16.77 4.53 -9.81
C LEU A 53 15.87 3.45 -9.21
N PHE A 54 15.92 2.22 -9.74
CA PHE A 54 15.17 1.10 -9.19
C PHE A 54 15.63 0.76 -7.75
N GLN A 55 16.94 0.72 -7.49
CA GLN A 55 17.45 0.47 -6.14
C GLN A 55 17.08 1.58 -5.16
N ALA A 56 17.13 2.85 -5.59
CA ALA A 56 16.71 3.98 -4.80
C ALA A 56 15.21 3.90 -4.47
N GLY A 57 14.36 3.69 -5.47
CA GLY A 57 12.91 3.50 -5.29
C GLY A 57 12.57 2.32 -4.38
N MET A 58 13.32 1.22 -4.47
CA MET A 58 13.13 0.04 -3.61
C MET A 58 13.54 0.30 -2.15
N ARG A 59 14.58 1.10 -1.90
CA ARG A 59 14.95 1.52 -0.54
C ARG A 59 13.88 2.41 0.07
N VAL A 60 13.45 3.44 -0.67
CA VAL A 60 12.37 4.35 -0.24
C VAL A 60 11.08 3.57 0.03
N GLY A 61 10.70 2.68 -0.90
CA GLY A 61 9.50 1.86 -0.75
C GLY A 61 9.56 0.91 0.45
N ARG A 62 10.73 0.35 0.77
CA ARG A 62 10.91 -0.48 1.97
C ARG A 62 10.74 0.33 3.26
N ASP A 63 11.27 1.55 3.29
CA ASP A 63 11.13 2.42 4.46
C ASP A 63 9.67 2.88 4.62
N MET A 64 8.98 3.20 3.53
CA MET A 64 7.54 3.51 3.53
C MET A 64 6.69 2.35 4.01
N MET A 65 6.97 1.11 3.56
CA MET A 65 6.20 -0.07 3.97
C MET A 65 6.07 -0.19 5.49
N GLY A 66 7.13 0.11 6.23
CA GLY A 66 7.12 0.05 7.69
C GLY A 66 6.18 1.10 8.31
N THR A 67 6.31 2.34 7.85
CA THR A 67 5.48 3.45 8.32
C THR A 67 3.99 3.25 7.98
N ASP A 68 3.70 2.84 6.75
CA ASP A 68 2.32 2.68 6.26
C ASP A 68 1.65 1.46 6.88
N SER A 69 2.40 0.37 7.09
CA SER A 69 1.88 -0.80 7.82
C SER A 69 1.51 -0.44 9.25
N ASN A 70 2.33 0.36 9.93
CA ASN A 70 2.02 0.83 11.28
C ASN A 70 0.74 1.69 11.29
N THR A 71 0.60 2.59 10.33
CA THR A 71 -0.61 3.40 10.16
C THR A 71 -1.85 2.52 9.94
N LEU A 72 -1.76 1.50 9.08
CA LEU A 72 -2.86 0.55 8.86
C LEU A 72 -3.22 -0.24 10.12
N ILE A 73 -2.23 -0.72 10.88
CA ILE A 73 -2.45 -1.41 12.14
C ILE A 73 -3.15 -0.49 13.14
N LEU A 74 -2.72 0.77 13.25
CA LEU A 74 -3.33 1.75 14.16
C LEU A 74 -4.74 2.15 13.72
N ALA A 75 -4.97 2.38 12.42
CA ALA A 75 -6.29 2.66 11.88
C ALA A 75 -7.26 1.49 12.13
N PHE A 76 -6.75 0.26 12.00
CA PHE A 76 -7.48 -0.96 12.27
C PHE A 76 -7.83 -1.12 13.75
N ALA A 77 -6.83 -0.99 14.63
CA ALA A 77 -7.01 -1.08 16.06
C ALA A 77 -7.99 0.00 16.54
N GLY A 78 -7.80 1.25 16.11
CA GLY A 78 -8.66 2.39 16.41
C GLY A 78 -10.10 2.19 15.94
N GLY A 79 -10.30 1.70 14.71
CA GLY A 79 -11.63 1.38 14.17
C GLY A 79 -12.33 0.25 14.93
N SER A 80 -11.57 -0.69 15.50
CA SER A 80 -12.10 -1.80 16.29
C SER A 80 -12.42 -1.44 17.74
N VAL A 81 -11.95 -0.29 18.26
CA VAL A 81 -12.17 0.12 19.66
C VAL A 81 -13.66 0.22 19.99
N SER A 82 -14.46 0.85 19.13
CA SER A 82 -15.90 1.01 19.39
C SER A 82 -16.63 -0.32 19.51
N MET A 83 -16.22 -1.31 18.69
CA MET A 83 -16.74 -2.67 18.80
C MET A 83 -16.31 -3.33 20.11
N LEU A 84 -15.02 -3.25 20.46
CA LEU A 84 -14.51 -3.82 21.71
C LEU A 84 -15.18 -3.22 22.95
N VAL A 85 -15.47 -1.92 22.95
CA VAL A 85 -16.22 -1.24 24.02
C VAL A 85 -17.64 -1.78 24.12
N LEU A 86 -18.32 -2.01 22.99
CA LEU A 86 -19.67 -2.55 22.96
C LEU A 86 -19.69 -4.01 23.47
N ASP A 87 -18.76 -4.84 23.02
CA ASP A 87 -18.62 -6.22 23.46
C ASP A 87 -18.34 -6.32 24.96
N TYR A 88 -17.50 -5.41 25.49
CA TYR A 88 -17.24 -5.27 26.92
C TYR A 88 -18.51 -4.88 27.70
N ALA A 89 -19.32 -3.96 27.18
CA ALA A 89 -20.56 -3.52 27.83
C ALA A 89 -21.64 -4.62 27.89
N TYR A 90 -21.65 -5.54 26.92
CA TYR A 90 -22.59 -6.67 26.88
C TYR A 90 -22.10 -7.94 27.60
N ASP A 91 -20.91 -7.91 28.23
CA ASP A 91 -20.31 -9.02 28.99
C ASP A 91 -20.26 -10.34 28.18
N LEU A 92 -19.95 -10.22 26.89
CA LEU A 92 -19.92 -11.37 25.98
C LEU A 92 -18.73 -12.28 26.30
N PRO A 93 -18.90 -13.62 26.31
CA PRO A 93 -17.80 -14.54 26.54
C PRO A 93 -16.72 -14.40 25.47
N TRP A 94 -15.44 -14.39 25.89
CA TRP A 94 -14.27 -14.18 25.02
C TRP A 94 -14.27 -15.04 23.74
N LEU A 95 -14.71 -16.30 23.85
CA LEU A 95 -14.81 -17.23 22.72
C LEU A 95 -15.80 -16.76 21.63
N GLN A 96 -16.84 -16.02 22.01
CA GLN A 96 -17.84 -15.49 21.08
C GLN A 96 -17.36 -14.22 20.38
N ILE A 97 -16.54 -13.41 21.05
CA ILE A 97 -15.92 -12.21 20.47
C ILE A 97 -14.93 -12.61 19.36
N ILE A 98 -14.04 -13.57 19.63
CA ILE A 98 -13.06 -14.07 18.63
C ILE A 98 -13.74 -14.78 17.46
N ASN A 99 -14.85 -15.48 17.69
CA ASN A 99 -15.62 -16.15 16.64
C ASN A 99 -16.58 -15.19 15.89
N SER A 100 -16.64 -13.92 16.29
CA SER A 100 -17.56 -12.95 15.70
C SER A 100 -17.16 -12.58 14.27
N ASN A 101 -18.16 -12.50 13.39
CA ASN A 101 -17.97 -12.07 12.00
C ASN A 101 -17.31 -10.69 11.89
N ASN A 102 -17.58 -9.79 12.83
CA ASN A 102 -17.01 -8.44 12.79
C ASN A 102 -15.48 -8.47 12.99
N ILE A 103 -14.96 -9.25 13.95
CA ILE A 103 -13.50 -9.42 14.11
C ILE A 103 -12.90 -10.11 12.88
N GLY A 104 -13.58 -11.13 12.34
CA GLY A 104 -13.13 -11.81 11.12
C GLY A 104 -12.99 -10.86 9.93
N ILE A 105 -14.01 -10.04 9.65
CA ILE A 105 -13.99 -9.02 8.59
C ILE A 105 -12.84 -8.03 8.83
N ALA A 106 -12.72 -7.58 10.07
CA ALA A 106 -11.74 -6.61 10.48
C ALA A 106 -10.30 -7.13 10.21
N VAL A 107 -9.98 -8.34 10.68
CA VAL A 107 -8.66 -8.96 10.44
C VAL A 107 -8.40 -9.20 8.95
N MET A 108 -9.40 -9.69 8.21
CA MET A 108 -9.27 -9.91 6.77
C MET A 108 -9.01 -8.60 6.01
N GLN A 109 -9.64 -7.50 6.42
CA GLN A 109 -9.40 -6.17 5.85
C GLN A 109 -7.97 -5.69 6.12
N GLY A 110 -7.49 -5.82 7.36
CA GLY A 110 -6.13 -5.45 7.74
C GLY A 110 -5.08 -6.24 6.95
N LEU A 111 -5.24 -7.56 6.87
CA LEU A 111 -4.35 -8.43 6.10
C LEU A 111 -4.37 -8.07 4.61
N ALA A 112 -5.56 -7.97 3.99
CA ALA A 112 -5.68 -7.65 2.57
C ALA A 112 -5.07 -6.28 2.24
N GLY A 113 -5.27 -5.27 3.09
CA GLY A 113 -4.67 -3.94 2.96
C GLY A 113 -3.14 -4.00 3.02
N SER A 114 -2.58 -4.65 4.05
CA SER A 114 -1.12 -4.78 4.20
C SER A 114 -0.47 -5.55 3.04
N PHE A 115 -1.08 -6.64 2.57
CA PHE A 115 -0.60 -7.35 1.38
C PHE A 115 -0.66 -6.49 0.12
N GLY A 116 -1.72 -5.71 -0.05
CA GLY A 116 -1.86 -4.75 -1.16
C GLY A 116 -0.73 -3.73 -1.19
N VAL A 117 -0.40 -3.15 -0.03
CA VAL A 117 0.73 -2.22 0.12
C VAL A 117 2.06 -2.90 -0.22
N VAL A 118 2.31 -4.09 0.32
CA VAL A 118 3.56 -4.81 0.10
C VAL A 118 3.78 -5.15 -1.37
N LEU A 119 2.73 -5.53 -2.09
CA LEU A 119 2.78 -5.82 -3.52
C LEU A 119 2.82 -4.57 -4.40
N SER A 120 2.23 -3.45 -3.93
CA SER A 120 2.20 -2.16 -4.63
C SER A 120 3.59 -1.57 -4.84
N VAL A 121 4.47 -1.66 -3.84
CA VAL A 121 5.81 -1.07 -3.89
C VAL A 121 6.64 -1.55 -5.09
N PRO A 122 6.89 -2.86 -5.27
CA PRO A 122 7.71 -3.31 -6.40
C PRO A 122 7.08 -2.98 -7.75
N VAL A 123 5.74 -3.03 -7.85
CA VAL A 123 5.01 -2.68 -9.07
C VAL A 123 5.19 -1.20 -9.41
N THR A 124 5.03 -0.31 -8.42
CA THR A 124 5.18 1.13 -8.60
C THR A 124 6.62 1.48 -8.99
N VAL A 125 7.62 0.94 -8.28
CA VAL A 125 9.03 1.20 -8.58
C VAL A 125 9.41 0.72 -9.99
N ALA A 126 8.91 -0.45 -10.40
CA ALA A 126 9.15 -0.98 -11.74
C ALA A 126 8.54 -0.07 -12.82
N LEU A 127 7.28 0.35 -12.64
CA LEU A 127 6.58 1.26 -13.57
C LEU A 127 7.24 2.63 -13.63
N ALA A 128 7.59 3.21 -12.49
CA ALA A 128 8.27 4.51 -12.41
C ALA A 128 9.64 4.47 -13.07
N THR A 129 10.42 3.41 -12.87
CA THR A 129 11.72 3.22 -13.54
C THR A 129 11.56 3.12 -15.06
N LEU A 130 10.51 2.46 -15.54
CA LEU A 130 10.22 2.30 -16.97
C LEU A 130 9.75 3.62 -17.61
N LEU A 131 8.91 4.40 -16.90
CA LEU A 131 8.35 5.66 -17.39
C LEU A 131 9.36 6.81 -17.35
N TYR A 132 10.16 6.93 -16.28
CA TYR A 132 11.09 8.05 -16.11
C TYR A 132 12.38 7.89 -16.91
N VAL A 133 12.87 6.66 -17.09
CA VAL A 133 14.10 6.45 -17.88
C VAL A 133 13.76 6.24 -19.34
N ARG A 134 13.56 7.34 -20.07
CA ARG A 134 13.50 7.33 -21.53
C ARG A 134 14.82 6.81 -22.13
N PRO A 135 14.78 5.89 -23.12
CA PRO A 135 15.98 5.46 -23.82
C PRO A 135 16.47 6.62 -24.69
N GLY A 136 17.50 7.32 -24.24
CA GLY A 136 18.13 8.36 -25.05
C GLY A 136 18.74 9.47 -24.22
N ARG A 137 19.91 9.19 -23.65
CA ARG A 137 21.10 10.04 -23.74
C ARG A 137 22.27 9.19 -23.28
N GLU A 138 23.01 8.67 -24.26
CA GLU A 138 24.37 8.20 -24.03
C GLU A 138 25.16 9.39 -23.49
N THR A 139 25.54 9.36 -22.22
CA THR A 139 26.59 10.23 -21.71
C THR A 139 27.84 9.91 -22.53
N PRO A 140 28.43 10.87 -23.25
CA PRO A 140 29.66 10.62 -24.01
C PRO A 140 30.73 10.12 -23.05
N ALA A 141 31.47 9.10 -23.48
CA ALA A 141 32.60 8.55 -22.73
C ALA A 141 33.51 9.69 -22.24
N PRO A 142 34.07 9.61 -21.01
CA PRO A 142 35.12 10.52 -20.60
C PRO A 142 36.24 10.41 -21.62
N LEU A 143 36.48 11.50 -22.36
CA LEU A 143 37.64 11.58 -23.24
C LEU A 143 38.87 11.36 -22.37
N GLU A 144 39.62 10.30 -22.67
CA GLU A 144 41.00 10.12 -22.25
C GLU A 144 41.73 11.46 -22.46
N GLN A 145 41.97 12.19 -21.36
CA GLN A 145 43.09 13.11 -21.31
C GLN A 145 44.31 12.31 -20.90
N GLU A 146 44.76 11.49 -21.84
CA GLU A 146 46.14 11.04 -21.91
C GLU A 146 46.93 12.12 -22.68
N GLN A 147 48.00 12.61 -22.05
CA GLN A 147 49.17 13.30 -22.62
C GLN A 147 49.02 14.74 -23.17
N ALA A 148 49.54 15.71 -22.40
CA ALA A 148 50.59 16.67 -22.81
C ALA A 148 51.14 17.44 -21.61
#